data_AF-K1U9W5-F1
#
_entry.id   AF-K1U9W5-F1
#
_cell.length_a   1.000
_cell.length_b   1.000
_cell.length_c   1.000
_cell.angle_alpha   90.00
_cell.angle_beta   90.00
_cell.angle_gamma   90.00
#
_symmetry.space_group_name_H-M   'P 1'
#
loop_
_entity.id
_entity.type
_entity.pdbx_description
1 polymer ?
#
loop_
_entity_poly.entity_id
_entity_poly.type
_entity_poly.pdbx_seq_one_letter_code
_entity_poly.pdbx_strand_id
1 'polypeptide(L)'
;MELYEEAYETEISDEQMEKLKKIANEDDSFNKAMVAKILVNSESEEGKEILLKLTHDKDSLVRAEACDSLCIGETMETYERLKKLSEKDRIGLVRGYATISLSDISEGLNMQSDTIEFLESRLDVEKVVFVRINLYTALYKMGKKEYLKQLVQLFDV
;
A
#
# COMPACT_ATOMS: atom_id res chain seq x y z
N MET A 1 16.89 14.23 -3.62
CA MET A 1 17.16 13.73 -4.99
C MET A 1 18.33 12.76 -4.93
N GLU A 2 19.47 13.14 -4.35
CA GLU A 2 20.62 12.23 -4.08
C GLU A 2 20.21 10.94 -3.33
N LEU A 3 19.56 11.04 -2.16
CA LEU A 3 19.06 9.87 -1.42
C LEU A 3 18.03 9.01 -2.17
N TYR A 4 17.34 9.59 -3.16
CA TYR A 4 16.32 8.87 -3.93
C TYR A 4 16.95 8.04 -5.05
N GLU A 5 18.02 8.53 -5.66
CA GLU A 5 18.77 7.81 -6.69
C GLU A 5 19.67 6.72 -6.08
N GLU A 6 20.28 6.97 -4.93
CA GLU A 6 21.15 5.99 -4.23
C GLU A 6 20.38 4.76 -3.71
N ALA A 7 19.13 4.95 -3.26
CA ALA A 7 18.31 3.88 -2.68
C ALA A 7 17.82 2.84 -3.72
N TYR A 8 18.02 3.09 -5.02
CA TYR A 8 17.73 2.11 -6.06
C TYR A 8 18.90 1.15 -6.34
N GLU A 9 20.12 1.49 -5.90
CA GLU A 9 21.33 0.75 -6.25
C GLU A 9 22.02 0.10 -5.05
N THR A 10 21.67 0.47 -3.82
CA THR A 10 22.31 -0.03 -2.58
C THR A 10 21.34 -0.22 -1.42
N GLU A 11 21.65 -1.16 -0.53
CA GLU A 11 20.93 -1.39 0.72
C GLU A 11 20.99 -0.15 1.63
N ILE A 12 19.87 0.19 2.28
CA ILE A 12 19.79 1.38 3.14
C ILE A 12 20.67 1.18 4.37
N SER A 13 21.72 1.99 4.51
CA SER A 13 22.59 1.98 5.69
C SER A 13 21.89 2.50 6.95
N ASP A 14 22.39 2.14 8.14
CA ASP A 14 21.90 2.62 9.43
C ASP A 14 21.88 4.16 9.51
N GLU A 15 22.89 4.85 8.96
CA GLU A 15 22.93 6.32 8.94
C GLU A 15 21.82 6.90 8.05
N GLN A 16 21.55 6.29 6.90
CA GLN A 16 20.43 6.68 6.03
C GLN A 16 19.10 6.40 6.72
N MET A 17 18.95 5.25 7.39
CA MET A 17 17.74 4.91 8.13
C MET A 17 17.43 5.94 9.23
N GLU A 18 18.43 6.34 10.01
CA GLU A 18 18.28 7.39 11.02
C GLU A 18 17.89 8.75 10.43
N LYS A 19 18.37 9.09 9.22
CA LYS A 19 17.93 10.30 8.50
C LYS A 19 16.47 10.18 8.05
N LEU A 20 16.09 9.05 7.45
CA LEU A 20 14.71 8.79 7.02
C LEU A 20 13.73 8.86 8.19
N LYS A 21 14.10 8.27 9.33
CA LYS A 21 13.33 8.34 10.58
C LYS A 21 13.11 9.77 11.05
N LYS A 22 14.13 10.63 11.01
CA LYS A 22 13.99 12.05 11.36
C LYS A 22 13.00 12.74 10.42
N ILE A 23 13.16 12.56 9.11
CA ILE A 23 12.29 13.17 8.08
C ILE A 23 10.83 12.70 8.24
N ALA A 24 10.61 11.41 8.55
CA ALA A 24 9.27 10.86 8.79
C ALA A 24 8.52 11.53 9.97
N ASN A 25 9.25 12.22 10.86
CA ASN A 25 8.71 12.93 12.01
C ASN A 25 8.53 14.45 11.80
N GLU A 26 8.96 14.99 10.67
CA GLU A 26 8.85 16.42 10.37
C GLU A 26 7.42 16.83 10.00
N ASP A 27 7.16 18.10 9.70
CA ASP A 27 5.81 18.57 9.31
C ASP A 27 5.56 18.53 7.79
N ASP A 28 6.60 18.29 6.98
CA ASP A 28 6.49 18.31 5.53
C ASP A 28 5.95 16.98 4.96
N SER A 29 4.72 17.03 4.42
CA SER A 29 4.05 15.86 3.88
C SER A 29 4.71 15.31 2.61
N PHE A 30 5.36 16.14 1.80
CA PHE A 30 6.03 15.68 0.58
C PHE A 30 7.28 14.86 0.94
N ASN A 31 8.08 15.34 1.88
CA ASN A 31 9.26 14.64 2.37
C ASN A 31 8.88 13.31 3.03
N LYS A 32 7.80 13.26 3.81
CA LYS A 32 7.29 12.00 4.38
C LYS A 32 6.84 11.00 3.33
N ALA A 33 6.12 11.46 2.31
CA ALA A 33 5.73 10.64 1.17
C ALA A 33 6.96 10.07 0.46
N MET A 34 8.00 10.88 0.31
CA MET A 34 9.28 10.43 -0.24
C MET A 34 9.98 9.39 0.65
N VAL A 35 9.93 9.56 1.97
CA VAL A 35 10.45 8.54 2.91
C VAL A 35 9.73 7.21 2.71
N ALA A 36 8.39 7.22 2.66
CA ALA A 36 7.63 6.00 2.41
C ALA A 36 8.09 5.32 1.10
N LYS A 37 8.15 6.09 0.02
CA LYS A 37 8.56 5.62 -1.30
C LYS A 37 9.99 5.04 -1.32
N ILE A 38 10.92 5.59 -0.56
CA ILE A 38 12.28 5.05 -0.45
C ILE A 38 12.28 3.73 0.32
N LEU A 39 11.47 3.63 1.38
CA LEU A 39 11.44 2.48 2.27
C LEU A 39 10.82 1.22 1.64
N VAL A 40 10.21 1.29 0.46
CA VAL A 40 9.80 0.08 -0.30
C VAL A 40 10.99 -0.82 -0.64
N ASN A 41 12.21 -0.27 -0.66
CA ASN A 41 13.44 -1.01 -0.92
C ASN A 41 14.10 -1.52 0.37
N SER A 42 13.41 -1.48 1.52
CA SER A 42 13.94 -1.91 2.82
C SER A 42 13.15 -3.06 3.42
N GLU A 43 13.80 -4.19 3.62
CA GLU A 43 13.25 -5.34 4.37
C GLU A 43 13.46 -5.21 5.89
N SER A 44 13.99 -4.08 6.36
CA SER A 44 14.28 -3.88 7.78
C SER A 44 13.00 -3.69 8.61
N GLU A 45 13.02 -4.22 9.84
CA GLU A 45 11.94 -4.01 10.80
C GLU A 45 11.72 -2.52 11.10
N GLU A 46 12.78 -1.73 11.17
CA GLU A 46 12.70 -0.28 11.41
C GLU A 46 12.02 0.46 10.24
N GLY A 47 12.35 0.11 8.99
CA GLY A 47 11.67 0.67 7.81
C GLY A 47 10.17 0.37 7.83
N LYS A 48 9.80 -0.86 8.19
CA LYS A 48 8.41 -1.28 8.35
C LYS A 48 7.69 -0.50 9.46
N GLU A 49 8.31 -0.31 10.62
CA GLU A 49 7.74 0.51 11.71
C GLU A 49 7.48 1.96 11.27
N ILE A 50 8.40 2.56 10.51
CA ILE A 50 8.22 3.90 9.94
C ILE A 50 7.04 3.91 8.97
N LEU A 51 6.95 2.93 8.06
CA LEU A 51 5.84 2.82 7.11
C LEU A 51 4.49 2.68 7.83
N LEU A 52 4.38 1.77 8.80
CA LEU A 52 3.18 1.58 9.61
C LEU A 52 2.77 2.86 10.33
N LYS A 53 3.73 3.61 10.86
CA LYS A 53 3.48 4.93 11.44
C LYS A 53 2.93 5.90 10.39
N LEU A 54 3.54 6.01 9.21
CA LEU A 54 3.13 6.94 8.16
C LEU A 54 1.72 6.64 7.62
N THR A 55 1.25 5.39 7.71
CA THR A 55 -0.15 5.08 7.40
C THR A 55 -1.17 5.79 8.32
N HIS A 56 -0.75 6.47 9.39
CA HIS A 56 -1.60 7.28 10.27
C HIS A 56 -1.52 8.79 9.96
N ASP A 57 -0.72 9.21 8.97
CA ASP A 57 -0.50 10.64 8.73
C ASP A 57 -1.80 11.36 8.31
N LYS A 58 -1.90 12.64 8.66
CA LYS A 58 -3.04 13.50 8.31
C LYS A 58 -3.19 13.64 6.79
N ASP A 59 -2.07 13.66 6.08
CA ASP A 59 -2.00 13.81 4.63
C ASP A 59 -2.27 12.48 3.92
N SER A 60 -3.16 12.51 2.93
CA SER A 60 -3.55 11.31 2.22
C SER A 60 -2.51 10.78 1.25
N LEU A 61 -1.64 11.63 0.71
CA LEU A 61 -0.55 11.18 -0.14
C LEU A 61 0.45 10.38 0.68
N VAL A 62 0.81 10.86 1.88
CA VAL A 62 1.69 10.13 2.80
C VAL A 62 1.11 8.76 3.13
N ARG A 63 -0.18 8.68 3.46
CA ARG A 63 -0.83 7.39 3.73
C ARG A 63 -0.87 6.47 2.51
N ALA A 64 -1.11 7.01 1.31
CA ALA A 64 -1.16 6.23 0.08
C ALA A 64 0.20 5.62 -0.25
N GLU A 65 1.27 6.43 -0.23
CA GLU A 65 2.66 5.96 -0.48
C GLU A 65 3.10 4.95 0.59
N ALA A 66 2.71 5.16 1.85
CA ALA A 66 2.99 4.20 2.91
C ALA A 66 2.24 2.88 2.71
N CYS A 67 1.01 2.90 2.21
CA CYS A 67 0.30 1.67 1.85
C CYS A 67 0.96 0.94 0.69
N ASP A 68 1.29 1.68 -0.38
CA ASP A 68 1.96 1.12 -1.56
C ASP A 68 3.28 0.43 -1.17
N SER A 69 4.09 1.11 -0.36
CA SER A 69 5.41 0.62 0.08
C SER A 69 5.34 -0.56 1.07
N LEU A 70 4.21 -0.77 1.74
CA LEU A 70 4.00 -1.93 2.62
C LEU A 70 3.73 -3.24 1.85
N CYS A 71 3.74 -3.23 0.51
CA CYS A 71 3.57 -4.43 -0.32
C CYS A 71 4.65 -5.50 -0.12
N ILE A 72 5.80 -5.14 0.46
CA ILE A 72 6.89 -6.07 0.82
C ILE A 72 6.83 -6.55 2.27
N GLY A 73 5.95 -5.98 3.10
CA GLY A 73 5.89 -6.22 4.54
C GLY A 73 4.92 -7.33 4.92
N GLU A 74 5.31 -8.58 4.76
CA GLU A 74 4.46 -9.76 5.04
C GLU A 74 4.31 -10.08 6.53
N THR A 75 3.65 -9.19 7.28
CA THR A 75 3.25 -9.47 8.66
C THR A 75 1.74 -9.33 8.84
N MET A 76 1.19 -10.03 9.82
CA MET A 76 -0.24 -9.89 10.16
C MET A 76 -0.61 -8.47 10.60
N GLU A 77 0.31 -7.73 11.23
CA GLU A 77 0.08 -6.32 11.57
C GLU A 77 -0.09 -5.46 10.29
N THR A 78 0.81 -5.63 9.32
CA THR A 78 0.69 -4.98 8.01
C THR A 78 -0.61 -5.36 7.33
N TYR A 79 -0.96 -6.64 7.32
CA TYR A 79 -2.19 -7.17 6.74
C TYR A 79 -3.44 -6.52 7.33
N GLU A 80 -3.58 -6.54 8.65
CA GLU A 80 -4.73 -5.93 9.34
C GLU A 80 -4.80 -4.43 9.10
N ARG A 81 -3.64 -3.77 9.04
CA ARG A 81 -3.54 -2.34 8.76
C ARG A 81 -4.03 -2.01 7.36
N LEU A 82 -3.51 -2.69 6.34
CA LEU A 82 -3.89 -2.49 4.94
C LEU A 82 -5.37 -2.82 4.73
N LYS A 83 -5.87 -3.92 5.31
CA LYS A 83 -7.29 -4.29 5.28
C LYS A 83 -8.18 -3.18 5.84
N LYS A 84 -7.84 -2.64 7.00
CA LYS A 84 -8.57 -1.52 7.63
C LYS A 84 -8.57 -0.26 6.76
N LEU A 85 -7.44 0.11 6.17
CA LEU A 85 -7.34 1.29 5.31
C LEU A 85 -8.09 1.10 4.00
N SER A 86 -7.95 -0.06 3.36
CA SER A 86 -8.72 -0.47 2.18
C SER A 86 -10.23 -0.37 2.40
N GLU A 87 -10.69 -0.61 3.63
CA GLU A 87 -12.11 -0.56 3.96
C GLU A 87 -12.60 0.85 4.35
N LYS A 88 -11.84 1.56 5.18
CA LYS A 88 -12.33 2.72 5.94
C LYS A 88 -11.64 4.05 5.64
N ASP A 89 -10.52 4.10 4.90
CA ASP A 89 -9.90 5.40 4.63
C ASP A 89 -10.87 6.30 3.85
N ARG A 90 -10.94 7.57 4.23
CA ARG A 90 -11.84 8.55 3.60
C ARG A 90 -11.47 8.84 2.14
N ILE A 91 -10.20 8.69 1.77
CA ILE A 91 -9.68 9.00 0.44
C ILE A 91 -9.57 7.74 -0.40
N GLY A 92 -10.19 7.75 -1.58
CA GLY A 92 -10.15 6.61 -2.51
C GLY A 92 -8.73 6.24 -2.96
N LEU A 93 -7.82 7.22 -3.09
CA LEU A 93 -6.41 6.95 -3.41
C LEU A 93 -5.78 5.99 -2.39
N VAL A 94 -5.92 6.28 -1.09
CA VAL A 94 -5.39 5.42 -0.01
C VAL A 94 -6.04 4.05 -0.04
N ARG A 95 -7.36 3.98 -0.22
CA ARG A 95 -8.06 2.69 -0.31
C ARG A 95 -7.54 1.83 -1.45
N GLY A 96 -7.34 2.42 -2.63
CA GLY A 96 -6.87 1.69 -3.81
C GLY A 96 -5.47 1.10 -3.63
N TYR A 97 -4.51 1.90 -3.14
CA TYR A 97 -3.17 1.38 -2.86
C TYR A 97 -3.17 0.35 -1.73
N ALA A 98 -3.93 0.58 -0.65
CA ALA A 98 -4.07 -0.41 0.41
C ALA A 98 -4.68 -1.74 -0.09
N THR A 99 -5.63 -1.70 -1.05
CA THR A 99 -6.19 -2.89 -1.69
C THR A 99 -5.13 -3.71 -2.43
N ILE A 100 -4.29 -3.05 -3.25
CA ILE A 100 -3.27 -3.75 -4.04
C ILE A 100 -2.22 -4.37 -3.11
N SER A 101 -1.64 -3.58 -2.21
CA SER A 101 -0.63 -4.08 -1.29
C SER A 101 -1.17 -5.19 -0.37
N LEU A 102 -2.44 -5.11 0.06
CA LEU A 102 -3.09 -6.19 0.81
C LEU A 102 -3.13 -7.49 0.02
N SER A 103 -3.46 -7.40 -1.28
CA SER A 103 -3.49 -8.58 -2.15
C SER A 103 -2.10 -9.16 -2.38
N ASP A 104 -1.08 -8.30 -2.54
CA ASP A 104 0.31 -8.72 -2.77
C ASP A 104 0.86 -9.51 -1.56
N ILE A 105 0.67 -9.04 -0.32
CA ILE A 105 1.18 -9.74 0.88
C ILE A 105 0.32 -10.94 1.31
N SER A 106 -0.88 -11.10 0.74
CA SER A 106 -1.81 -12.14 1.20
C SER A 106 -1.33 -13.56 0.90
N GLU A 107 -0.51 -13.73 -0.14
CA GLU A 107 0.08 -15.02 -0.52
C GLU A 107 1.07 -15.53 0.53
N GLY A 108 2.09 -14.73 0.87
CA GLY A 108 3.09 -15.11 1.86
C GLY A 108 2.50 -15.37 3.25
N LEU A 109 1.38 -14.74 3.57
CA LEU A 109 0.65 -14.93 4.82
C LEU A 109 -0.38 -16.07 4.80
N ASN A 110 -0.57 -16.77 3.68
CA ASN A 110 -1.64 -17.77 3.49
C ASN A 110 -3.06 -17.20 3.74
N MET A 111 -3.27 -15.91 3.47
CA MET A 111 -4.53 -15.18 3.68
C MET A 111 -5.30 -14.93 2.38
N GLN A 112 -4.95 -15.59 1.28
CA GLN A 112 -5.56 -15.35 -0.03
C GLN A 112 -7.08 -15.53 -0.02
N SER A 113 -7.59 -16.63 0.56
CA SER A 113 -9.04 -16.90 0.62
C SER A 113 -9.81 -15.80 1.34
N ASP A 114 -9.36 -15.44 2.55
CA ASP A 114 -9.96 -14.38 3.37
C ASP A 114 -9.87 -13.01 2.70
N THR A 115 -8.78 -12.77 1.98
CA THR A 115 -8.56 -11.53 1.23
C THR A 115 -9.52 -11.46 0.05
N ILE A 116 -9.68 -12.53 -0.73
CA ILE A 116 -10.66 -12.60 -1.82
C ILE A 116 -12.07 -12.30 -1.29
N GLU A 117 -12.52 -13.00 -0.24
CA GLU A 117 -13.85 -12.78 0.34
C GLU A 117 -14.03 -11.32 0.78
N PHE A 118 -13.02 -10.76 1.43
CA PHE A 118 -13.02 -9.35 1.81
C PHE A 118 -13.14 -8.43 0.57
N LEU A 119 -12.30 -8.59 -0.45
CA LEU A 119 -12.31 -7.75 -1.65
C LEU A 119 -13.65 -7.84 -2.41
N GLU A 120 -14.22 -9.04 -2.52
CA GLU A 120 -15.55 -9.24 -3.11
C GLU A 120 -16.63 -8.48 -2.35
N SER A 121 -16.62 -8.54 -1.01
CA SER A 121 -17.55 -7.77 -0.17
C SER A 121 -17.42 -6.25 -0.36
N ARG A 122 -16.23 -5.76 -0.75
CA ARG A 122 -16.01 -4.32 -1.00
C ARG A 122 -16.61 -3.85 -2.32
N LEU A 123 -16.71 -4.72 -3.32
CA LEU A 123 -17.26 -4.36 -4.64
C LEU A 123 -18.74 -3.93 -4.56
N ASP A 124 -19.48 -4.44 -3.58
CA ASP A 124 -20.91 -4.12 -3.37
C ASP A 124 -21.14 -2.68 -2.90
N VAL A 125 -20.15 -2.09 -2.21
CA VAL A 125 -20.29 -0.79 -1.53
C VAL A 125 -19.38 0.29 -2.09
N GLU A 126 -18.30 -0.07 -2.77
CA GLU A 126 -17.33 0.89 -3.29
C GLU A 126 -17.82 1.58 -4.57
N LYS A 127 -17.80 2.92 -4.56
CA LYS A 127 -18.31 3.77 -5.64
C LYS A 127 -17.21 4.48 -6.41
N VAL A 128 -16.03 4.63 -5.82
CA VAL A 128 -14.90 5.32 -6.44
C VAL A 128 -14.31 4.42 -7.52
N VAL A 129 -14.39 4.85 -8.78
CA VAL A 129 -13.92 4.09 -9.95
C VAL A 129 -12.47 3.64 -9.79
N PHE A 130 -11.58 4.52 -9.32
CA PHE A 130 -10.19 4.17 -9.03
C PHE A 130 -10.06 2.96 -8.08
N VAL A 131 -10.85 2.92 -7.00
CA VAL A 131 -10.79 1.81 -6.05
C VAL A 131 -11.38 0.54 -6.66
N ARG A 132 -12.45 0.65 -7.44
CA ARG A 132 -13.04 -0.50 -8.16
C ARG A 132 -12.06 -1.12 -9.15
N ILE A 133 -11.30 -0.30 -9.89
CA ILE A 133 -10.21 -0.76 -10.75
C ILE A 133 -9.19 -1.58 -9.95
N ASN A 134 -8.76 -1.08 -8.80
CA ASN A 134 -7.81 -1.78 -7.92
C ASN A 134 -8.40 -3.09 -7.36
N LEU A 135 -9.67 -3.10 -6.93
CA LEU A 135 -10.37 -4.31 -6.47
C LEU A 135 -10.43 -5.39 -7.56
N TYR A 136 -10.85 -5.03 -8.77
CA TYR A 136 -10.89 -5.99 -9.88
C TYR A 136 -9.50 -6.46 -10.29
N THR A 137 -8.51 -5.57 -10.27
CA THR A 137 -7.11 -5.92 -10.57
C THR A 137 -6.56 -6.91 -9.56
N ALA A 138 -6.74 -6.66 -8.27
CA ALA A 138 -6.32 -7.55 -7.20
C ALA A 138 -7.00 -8.94 -7.33
N LEU A 139 -8.33 -8.99 -7.44
CA LEU A 139 -9.07 -10.24 -7.60
C LEU A 139 -8.62 -11.03 -8.83
N TYR A 140 -8.42 -10.35 -9.97
CA TYR A 140 -7.92 -10.98 -11.19
C TYR A 140 -6.52 -11.60 -10.99
N LYS A 141 -5.58 -10.85 -10.40
CA LYS A 141 -4.22 -11.33 -10.09
C LYS A 141 -4.25 -12.53 -9.15
N MET A 142 -5.19 -12.57 -8.21
CA MET A 142 -5.42 -13.68 -7.29
C MET A 142 -6.17 -14.88 -7.93
N GLY A 143 -6.33 -14.89 -9.26
CA GLY A 143 -6.87 -16.03 -10.01
C GLY A 143 -8.37 -15.98 -10.28
N LYS A 144 -9.10 -14.96 -9.82
CA LYS A 144 -10.52 -14.74 -10.14
C LYS A 144 -10.66 -14.09 -11.51
N LYS A 145 -10.32 -14.86 -12.55
CA LYS A 145 -10.20 -14.39 -13.94
C LYS A 145 -11.48 -13.76 -14.49
N GLU A 146 -12.64 -14.12 -13.95
CA GLU A 146 -13.93 -13.54 -14.30
C GLU A 146 -13.94 -12.01 -14.17
N TYR A 147 -13.24 -11.42 -13.19
CA TYR A 147 -13.22 -9.99 -12.94
C TYR A 147 -12.50 -9.16 -14.01
N LEU A 148 -11.76 -9.79 -14.94
CA LEU A 148 -11.20 -9.09 -16.10
C LEU A 148 -12.28 -8.42 -16.93
N LYS A 149 -13.43 -9.08 -17.10
CA LYS A 149 -14.55 -8.53 -17.88
C LYS A 149 -15.08 -7.25 -17.25
N GLN A 150 -15.30 -7.26 -15.93
CA GLN A 150 -15.77 -6.11 -15.17
C GLN A 150 -14.74 -4.97 -15.20
N LEU A 151 -13.44 -5.29 -15.15
CA LEU A 151 -12.39 -4.30 -15.29
C LEU A 151 -12.42 -3.61 -16.65
N VAL A 152 -12.49 -4.38 -17.75
CA VAL A 152 -12.54 -3.82 -19.12
C VAL A 152 -13.77 -2.93 -19.32
N GLN A 153 -14.94 -3.34 -18.80
CA GLN A 153 -16.17 -2.56 -18.88
C GLN A 153 -16.09 -1.17 -18.22
N LEU A 154 -15.14 -0.93 -17.33
CA LEU A 154 -14.92 0.41 -16.75
C LEU A 154 -14.26 1.40 -17.74
N PHE A 155 -13.65 0.91 -18.81
CA PHE A 155 -12.96 1.72 -19.82
C PHE A 155 -13.78 1.90 -21.11
N ASP A 156 -14.86 1.14 -21.29
CA ASP A 156 -15.79 1.25 -22.43
C ASP A 156 -16.77 2.42 -22.23
N VAL A 157 -16.23 3.65 -22.17
CA VAL A 157 -16.99 4.91 -22.03
C VAL A 157 -17.37 5.51 -23.38
#